data_AF-X0UFC5-F1
#
_entry.id   AF-X0UFC5-F1
#
_cell.length_a   1.000
_cell.length_b   1.000
_cell.length_c   1.000
_cell.angle_alpha   90.00
_cell.angle_beta   90.00
_cell.angle_gamma   90.00
#
_symmetry.space_group_name_H-M   'P 1'
#
loop_
_entity.id
_entity.type
_entity.pdbx_description
1 polymer ?
#
loop_
_entity_poly.entity_id
_entity_poly.type
_entity_poly.pdbx_seq_one_letter_code
_entity_poly.pdbx_strand_id
1 'polypeptide(L)'
;SNPREDVTGGIALEKAAVLAVGGELVFTEEVTFSSSTLINRHLPAFSRETHQYLETFSQKYSARDLQSYLEALKGLKVLLIGETIIDDYHYCRTMGKSGKEPILAACYERRETFAGGVLAVANHVAQFCDEVALVSFLGTKDSYEDFATKALHKNVKAKFLSMEGAPTIVKRRFVESYPFQKLFEVYIMGDDEEDSKNSAALCGALRDAVKGYDAILCVDYGHGMFSHDAV
;
A
#
# COMPACT_ATOMS: atom_id res chain seq x y z
N SER A 1 27.25 1.03 25.28
CA SER A 1 26.33 1.81 24.43
C SER A 1 27.03 3.07 23.96
N ASN A 2 26.97 3.40 22.67
CA ASN A 2 27.67 4.56 22.10
C ASN A 2 26.70 5.74 21.89
N PRO A 3 26.86 6.86 22.62
CA PRO A 3 26.00 8.04 22.47
C PRO A 3 26.03 8.66 21.06
N ARG A 4 27.08 8.39 20.26
CA ARG A 4 27.20 8.90 18.87
C ARG A 4 26.38 8.11 17.85
N GLU A 5 25.86 6.94 18.23
CA GLU A 5 25.07 6.06 17.37
C GLU A 5 23.60 5.97 17.82
N ASP A 6 23.21 6.77 18.82
CA ASP A 6 21.84 6.82 19.30
C ASP A 6 20.96 7.67 18.39
N VAL A 7 20.38 7.00 17.39
CA VAL A 7 19.42 7.59 16.45
C VAL A 7 18.13 8.04 17.16
N THR A 8 17.81 7.50 18.33
CA THR A 8 16.56 7.78 19.07
C THR A 8 16.67 8.96 20.03
N GLY A 9 17.90 9.37 20.39
CA GLY A 9 18.16 10.38 21.42
C GLY A 9 17.84 9.94 22.85
N GLY A 10 17.50 8.66 23.07
CA GLY A 10 17.13 8.11 24.37
C GLY A 10 18.26 8.16 25.40
N ILE A 11 19.51 7.98 24.99
CA ILE A 11 20.69 8.01 25.86
C ILE A 11 20.90 9.42 26.44
N ALA A 12 20.59 10.46 25.67
CA ALA A 12 20.66 11.83 26.14
C ALA A 12 19.58 12.12 27.21
N LEU A 13 18.38 11.58 27.03
CA LEU A 13 17.28 11.70 27.99
C LEU A 13 17.58 10.92 29.28
N GLU A 14 18.10 9.70 29.19
CA GLU A 14 18.54 8.92 30.35
C GLU A 14 19.64 9.64 31.13
N LYS A 15 20.64 10.18 30.43
CA LYS A 15 21.72 10.95 31.07
C LYS A 15 21.17 12.15 31.84
N ALA A 16 20.23 12.89 31.26
CA ALA A 16 19.61 14.04 31.92
C ALA A 16 18.84 13.63 33.19
N ALA A 17 18.07 12.54 33.12
CA ALA A 17 17.32 12.02 34.26
C ALA A 17 18.23 11.55 35.41
N VAL A 18 19.32 10.84 35.09
CA VAL A 18 20.29 10.35 36.08
C VAL A 18 21.01 11.52 36.77
N LEU A 19 21.44 12.53 36.01
CA LEU A 19 22.09 13.73 36.57
C LEU A 19 21.14 14.56 37.44
N ALA A 20 19.85 14.63 37.10
CA ALA A 20 18.85 15.41 37.85
C ALA A 20 18.64 14.91 39.29
N VAL A 21 18.93 13.63 39.56
CA VAL A 21 18.86 13.02 40.89
C VAL A 21 20.23 12.91 41.57
N GLY A 22 21.27 13.55 41.01
CA GLY A 22 22.64 13.51 41.53
C GLY A 22 23.36 12.18 41.27
N GLY A 23 22.85 11.35 40.37
CA GLY A 23 23.48 10.11 39.96
C GLY A 23 24.61 10.31 38.94
N GLU A 24 25.48 9.32 38.83
CA GLU A 24 26.57 9.27 37.85
C GLU A 24 26.29 8.17 36.82
N LEU A 25 26.43 8.50 35.53
CA LEU A 25 26.25 7.55 34.43
C LEU A 25 27.63 7.09 33.93
N VAL A 26 27.96 5.83 34.14
CA VAL A 26 29.23 5.21 33.71
C VAL A 26 28.92 4.11 32.70
N PHE A 27 29.59 4.14 31.54
CA PHE A 27 29.50 3.09 30.54
C PHE A 27 30.66 2.11 30.70
N THR A 28 30.37 0.81 30.81
CA THR A 28 31.38 -0.25 30.85
C THR A 28 31.56 -0.88 29.46
N GLU A 29 32.79 -1.27 29.13
CA GLU A 29 33.13 -1.96 27.88
C GLU A 29 33.11 -3.50 28.07
N GLU A 30 31.97 -4.05 28.48
CA GLU A 30 31.77 -5.51 28.46
C GLU A 30 31.17 -5.98 27.13
N VAL A 31 31.47 -7.25 26.77
CA VAL A 31 30.84 -7.93 25.64
C VAL A 31 29.35 -8.05 25.92
N THR A 32 28.58 -7.15 25.34
CA THR A 32 27.14 -7.10 25.46
C THR A 32 26.55 -8.10 24.46
N PHE A 33 26.10 -9.26 24.96
CA PHE A 33 25.28 -10.15 24.16
C PHE A 33 23.90 -9.51 23.98
N SER A 34 23.65 -8.97 22.80
CA SER A 34 22.31 -8.50 22.45
C SER A 34 21.35 -9.68 22.50
N SER A 35 20.32 -9.58 23.34
CA SER A 35 19.22 -10.55 23.42
C SER A 35 18.62 -10.78 22.03
N SER A 36 18.59 -9.76 21.19
CA SER A 36 18.17 -9.82 19.79
C SER A 36 19.06 -10.72 18.94
N THR A 37 20.39 -10.69 19.15
CA THR A 37 21.34 -11.58 18.47
C THR A 37 21.14 -13.04 18.90
N LEU A 38 20.89 -13.28 20.20
CA LEU A 38 20.62 -14.61 20.73
C LEU A 38 19.28 -15.17 20.22
N ILE A 39 18.22 -14.36 20.23
CA ILE A 39 16.89 -14.74 19.71
C ILE A 39 16.97 -15.06 18.22
N ASN A 40 17.57 -14.19 17.40
CA ASN A 40 17.70 -14.43 15.97
C ASN A 40 18.53 -15.69 15.63
N ARG A 41 19.46 -16.08 16.51
CA ARG A 41 20.29 -17.27 16.31
C ARG A 41 19.64 -18.57 16.82
N HIS A 42 18.85 -18.51 17.90
CA HIS A 42 18.36 -19.70 18.60
C HIS A 42 16.83 -19.89 18.54
N LEU A 43 16.08 -18.88 18.10
CA LEU A 43 14.63 -18.90 17.92
C LEU A 43 14.28 -18.28 16.55
N PRO A 44 14.59 -18.98 15.44
CA PRO A 44 14.37 -18.42 14.11
C PRO A 44 12.87 -18.20 13.87
N ALA A 45 12.47 -16.94 13.73
CA ALA A 45 11.12 -16.56 13.34
C ALA A 45 10.85 -16.80 11.85
N PHE A 46 11.90 -17.00 11.05
CA PHE A 46 11.84 -17.12 9.60
C PHE A 46 12.32 -18.50 9.12
N SER A 47 11.96 -18.81 7.87
CA SER A 47 12.44 -20.02 7.22
C SER A 47 13.96 -19.99 7.02
N ARG A 48 14.57 -21.16 6.83
CA ARG A 48 16.02 -21.27 6.60
C ARG A 48 16.45 -20.51 5.35
N GLU A 49 15.65 -20.55 4.30
CA GLU A 49 15.89 -19.86 3.03
C GLU A 49 15.92 -18.34 3.25
N THR A 50 14.98 -17.83 4.06
CA THR A 50 14.92 -16.40 4.42
C THR A 50 16.17 -15.99 5.21
N HIS A 51 16.59 -16.81 6.17
CA HIS A 51 17.82 -16.54 6.93
C HIS A 51 19.06 -16.49 6.04
N GLN A 52 19.22 -17.44 5.11
CA GLN A 52 20.34 -17.47 4.17
C GLN A 52 20.36 -16.23 3.25
N TYR A 53 19.19 -15.82 2.77
CA TYR A 53 19.06 -14.58 2.00
C TYR A 53 19.49 -13.37 2.83
N LEU A 54 18.97 -13.22 4.06
CA LEU A 54 19.27 -12.09 4.93
C LEU A 54 20.75 -12.02 5.32
N GLU A 55 21.39 -13.17 5.57
CA GLU A 55 22.83 -13.24 5.84
C GLU A 55 23.63 -12.71 4.63
N THR A 56 23.33 -13.21 3.43
CA THR A 56 23.96 -12.74 2.19
C THR A 56 23.68 -11.26 1.90
N PHE A 57 22.46 -10.80 2.19
CA PHE A 57 22.05 -9.41 1.99
C PHE A 57 22.78 -8.46 2.94
N SER A 58 22.88 -8.83 4.22
CA SER A 58 23.55 -8.03 5.26
C SER A 58 25.06 -7.86 5.03
N GLN A 59 25.68 -8.76 4.27
CA GLN A 59 27.07 -8.64 3.84
C GLN A 59 27.25 -7.60 2.72
N LYS A 60 26.19 -7.30 1.97
CA LYS A 60 26.22 -6.35 0.83
C LYS A 60 25.73 -4.96 1.20
N TYR A 61 24.76 -4.87 2.09
CA TYR A 61 24.12 -3.63 2.47
C TYR A 61 24.06 -3.48 3.99
N SER A 62 24.57 -2.36 4.49
CA SER A 62 24.40 -1.95 5.88
C SER A 62 23.04 -1.30 6.11
N ALA A 63 22.63 -1.21 7.37
CA ALA A 63 21.42 -0.47 7.74
C ALA A 63 21.47 1.01 7.31
N ARG A 64 22.67 1.62 7.32
CA ARG A 64 22.87 3.00 6.85
C ARG A 64 22.66 3.12 5.34
N ASP A 65 23.08 2.12 4.57
CA ASP A 65 22.83 2.10 3.13
C ASP A 65 21.32 2.05 2.85
N LEU A 66 20.59 1.18 3.55
CA LEU A 66 19.13 1.09 3.43
C LEU A 66 18.44 2.42 3.78
N GLN A 67 18.85 3.04 4.88
CA GLN A 67 18.32 4.35 5.27
C GLN A 67 18.60 5.41 4.19
N SER A 68 19.82 5.43 3.64
CA SER A 68 20.17 6.38 2.57
C SER A 68 19.35 6.16 1.30
N TYR A 69 19.04 4.91 0.94
CA TYR A 69 18.18 4.61 -0.19
C TYR A 69 16.74 5.10 0.06
N LEU A 70 16.19 4.85 1.25
CA LEU A 70 14.85 5.32 1.62
C LEU A 70 14.77 6.86 1.65
N GLU A 71 15.81 7.53 2.13
CA GLU A 71 15.89 8.99 2.12
C GLU A 71 15.98 9.55 0.69
N ALA A 72 16.71 8.87 -0.20
CA ALA A 72 16.81 9.26 -1.61
C ALA A 72 15.48 9.15 -2.37
N LEU A 73 14.56 8.26 -1.95
CA LEU A 73 13.23 8.13 -2.58
C LEU A 73 12.39 9.40 -2.44
N LYS A 74 12.61 10.21 -1.40
CA LYS A 74 11.82 11.44 -1.14
C LYS A 74 11.82 12.41 -2.30
N GLY A 75 12.98 12.57 -2.93
CA GLY A 75 13.16 13.52 -4.04
C GLY A 75 12.62 13.04 -5.40
N LEU A 76 12.21 11.76 -5.51
CA LEU A 76 11.71 11.22 -6.77
C LEU A 76 10.29 11.69 -7.05
N LYS A 77 10.06 12.09 -8.30
CA LYS A 77 8.74 12.36 -8.86
C LYS A 77 8.21 11.09 -9.50
N VAL A 78 7.16 10.53 -8.92
CA VAL A 78 6.60 9.26 -9.37
C VAL A 78 5.23 9.48 -10.03
N LEU A 79 5.06 8.97 -11.24
CA LEU A 79 3.77 8.90 -11.92
C LEU A 79 3.20 7.48 -11.81
N LEU A 80 2.02 7.34 -11.22
CA LEU A 80 1.24 6.11 -11.25
C LEU A 80 0.19 6.17 -12.34
N ILE A 81 0.04 5.06 -13.04
CA ILE A 81 -0.98 4.85 -14.06
C ILE A 81 -1.62 3.51 -13.73
N GLY A 82 -2.95 3.45 -13.61
CA GLY A 82 -3.61 2.19 -13.32
C GLY A 82 -5.06 2.35 -12.94
N GLU A 83 -5.71 1.23 -12.67
CA GLU A 83 -7.17 1.17 -12.48
C GLU A 83 -7.56 1.59 -11.05
N THR A 84 -8.52 2.51 -10.95
CA THR A 84 -9.14 2.83 -9.66
C THR A 84 -10.17 1.75 -9.34
N ILE A 85 -9.96 1.08 -8.21
CA ILE A 85 -10.84 0.01 -7.74
C ILE A 85 -11.31 0.38 -6.33
N ILE A 86 -12.61 0.30 -6.10
CA ILE A 86 -13.20 0.44 -4.77
C ILE A 86 -13.32 -0.95 -4.15
N ASP A 87 -12.53 -1.21 -3.12
CA ASP A 87 -12.64 -2.45 -2.36
C ASP A 87 -13.80 -2.31 -1.36
N ASP A 88 -14.89 -3.04 -1.59
CA ASP A 88 -16.15 -2.90 -0.85
C ASP A 88 -16.42 -4.16 -0.01
N TYR A 89 -16.28 -4.07 1.31
CA TYR A 89 -16.43 -5.20 2.23
C TYR A 89 -17.80 -5.19 2.89
N HIS A 90 -18.54 -6.27 2.71
CA HIS A 90 -19.84 -6.51 3.32
C HIS A 90 -19.69 -7.63 4.35
N TYR A 91 -19.61 -7.23 5.62
CA TYR A 91 -19.50 -8.17 6.73
C TYR A 91 -20.88 -8.71 7.06
N CYS A 92 -20.97 -10.04 7.08
CA CYS A 92 -22.22 -10.77 7.25
C CYS A 92 -22.02 -11.89 8.28
N ARG A 93 -23.09 -12.28 8.95
CA ARG A 93 -23.14 -13.48 9.79
C ARG A 93 -23.88 -14.60 9.08
N THR A 94 -23.22 -15.72 8.86
CA THR A 94 -23.81 -16.90 8.22
C THR A 94 -24.92 -17.48 9.09
N MET A 95 -26.07 -17.73 8.47
CA MET A 95 -27.25 -18.34 9.08
C MET A 95 -27.41 -19.83 8.74
N GLY A 96 -26.52 -20.37 7.89
CA GLY A 96 -26.57 -21.74 7.41
C GLY A 96 -27.20 -21.86 6.02
N LYS A 97 -27.77 -23.02 5.71
CA LYS A 97 -28.39 -23.28 4.40
C LYS A 97 -29.76 -22.62 4.30
N SER A 98 -30.06 -22.02 3.16
CA SER A 98 -31.41 -21.53 2.84
C SER A 98 -32.43 -22.68 2.86
N GLY A 99 -33.63 -22.40 3.39
CA GLY A 99 -34.73 -23.37 3.44
C GLY A 99 -35.43 -23.60 2.10
N LYS A 100 -35.17 -22.75 1.09
CA LYS A 100 -35.83 -22.80 -0.24
C LYS A 100 -34.91 -23.29 -1.35
N GLU A 101 -33.62 -22.99 -1.23
CA GLU A 101 -32.61 -23.24 -2.27
C GLU A 101 -31.31 -23.76 -1.63
N PRO A 102 -30.48 -24.52 -2.34
CA PRO A 102 -29.23 -25.06 -1.81
C PRO A 102 -28.10 -24.02 -1.76
N ILE A 103 -28.38 -22.84 -1.20
CA ILE A 103 -27.44 -21.71 -1.09
C ILE A 103 -27.17 -21.35 0.37
N LEU A 104 -26.06 -20.65 0.61
CA LEU A 104 -25.72 -20.07 1.91
C LEU A 104 -26.61 -18.85 2.17
N ALA A 105 -27.30 -18.85 3.30
CA ALA A 105 -27.99 -17.66 3.81
C ALA A 105 -27.10 -16.92 4.80
N ALA A 106 -26.99 -15.61 4.67
CA ALA A 106 -26.24 -14.76 5.58
C ALA A 106 -27.03 -13.49 5.93
N CYS A 107 -26.84 -12.98 7.13
CA CYS A 107 -27.42 -11.73 7.62
C CYS A 107 -26.38 -10.62 7.51
N TYR A 108 -26.69 -9.54 6.79
CA TYR A 108 -25.81 -8.38 6.68
C TYR A 108 -25.64 -7.68 8.03
N GLU A 109 -24.42 -7.26 8.36
CA GLU A 109 -24.12 -6.55 9.61
C GLU A 109 -23.56 -5.15 9.36
N ARG A 110 -22.48 -5.03 8.57
CA ARG A 110 -21.87 -3.74 8.27
C ARG A 110 -21.13 -3.72 6.93
N ARG A 111 -20.79 -2.51 6.48
CA ARG A 111 -20.06 -2.25 5.25
C ARG A 111 -18.86 -1.36 5.54
N GLU A 112 -17.73 -1.67 4.91
CA GLU A 112 -16.52 -0.83 4.90
C GLU A 112 -15.99 -0.71 3.48
N THR A 113 -15.56 0.48 3.08
CA THR A 113 -15.03 0.76 1.73
C THR A 113 -13.61 1.28 1.82
N PHE A 114 -12.72 0.74 0.98
CA PHE A 114 -11.32 1.11 0.94
C PHE A 114 -10.88 1.52 -0.46
N ALA A 115 -9.91 2.42 -0.51
CA ALA A 115 -9.25 2.81 -1.75
C ALA A 115 -8.32 1.68 -2.19
N GLY A 116 -8.78 0.91 -3.17
CA GLY A 116 -8.04 -0.21 -3.77
C GLY A 116 -7.42 0.19 -5.10
N GLY A 117 -6.90 -0.81 -5.80
CA GLY A 117 -6.26 -0.63 -7.10
C GLY A 117 -5.09 0.35 -7.03
N VAL A 118 -4.97 1.21 -8.04
CA VAL A 118 -3.91 2.22 -8.13
C VAL A 118 -3.95 3.24 -6.98
N LEU A 119 -5.10 3.47 -6.34
CA LEU A 119 -5.21 4.41 -5.21
C LEU A 119 -4.39 3.92 -4.01
N ALA A 120 -4.46 2.62 -3.70
CA ALA A 120 -3.67 2.01 -2.63
C ALA A 120 -2.17 2.14 -2.91
N VAL A 121 -1.77 1.86 -4.16
CA VAL A 121 -0.37 1.96 -4.58
C VAL A 121 0.12 3.40 -4.50
N ALA A 122 -0.69 4.38 -4.94
CA ALA A 122 -0.35 5.79 -4.86
C ALA A 122 -0.13 6.24 -3.40
N ASN A 123 -0.99 5.80 -2.48
CA ASN A 123 -0.84 6.10 -1.05
C ASN A 123 0.43 5.48 -0.44
N HIS A 124 0.79 4.25 -0.82
CA HIS A 124 2.04 3.65 -0.37
C HIS A 124 3.27 4.41 -0.90
N VAL A 125 3.29 4.74 -2.19
CA VAL A 125 4.40 5.51 -2.78
C VAL A 125 4.50 6.90 -2.14
N ALA A 126 3.37 7.53 -1.85
CA ALA A 126 3.30 8.85 -1.21
C ALA A 126 3.84 8.87 0.24
N GLN A 127 4.07 7.72 0.87
CA GLN A 127 4.78 7.67 2.15
C GLN A 127 6.30 7.83 2.00
N PHE A 128 6.83 7.59 0.80
CA PHE A 128 8.26 7.62 0.51
C PHE A 128 8.67 8.81 -0.37
N CYS A 129 7.77 9.34 -1.20
CA CYS A 129 8.05 10.40 -2.17
C CYS A 129 7.28 11.69 -1.85
N ASP A 130 7.91 12.85 -2.03
CA ASP A 130 7.29 14.16 -1.77
C ASP A 130 6.29 14.57 -2.86
N GLU A 131 6.48 14.11 -4.10
CA GLU A 131 5.61 14.40 -5.23
C GLU A 131 5.18 13.11 -5.95
N VAL A 132 3.89 12.80 -5.84
CA VAL A 132 3.26 11.67 -6.53
C VAL A 132 2.15 12.18 -7.43
N ALA A 133 2.13 11.73 -8.68
CA ALA A 133 1.03 11.96 -9.59
C ALA A 133 0.31 10.64 -9.90
N LEU A 134 -0.97 10.73 -10.16
CA LEU A 134 -1.81 9.59 -10.50
C LEU A 134 -2.65 9.92 -11.73
N VAL A 135 -2.65 9.04 -12.73
CA VAL A 135 -3.62 9.04 -13.83
C VAL A 135 -4.42 7.74 -13.76
N SER A 136 -5.74 7.87 -13.70
CA SER A 136 -6.65 6.72 -13.61
C SER A 136 -8.01 7.06 -14.20
N PHE A 137 -8.89 6.08 -14.32
CA PHE A 137 -10.27 6.27 -14.75
C PHE A 137 -11.25 6.14 -13.58
N LEU A 138 -12.33 6.92 -13.64
CA LEU A 138 -13.54 6.74 -12.85
C LEU A 138 -14.75 6.62 -13.78
N GLY A 139 -15.72 5.82 -13.40
CA GLY A 139 -16.99 5.74 -14.10
C GLY A 139 -17.82 7.01 -13.95
N THR A 140 -18.65 7.29 -14.95
CA THR A 140 -19.63 8.38 -14.89
C THR A 140 -20.89 7.99 -14.11
N LYS A 141 -21.17 6.69 -14.02
CA LYS A 141 -22.16 6.13 -13.07
C LYS A 141 -21.42 5.77 -11.79
N ASP A 142 -22.00 6.02 -10.63
CA ASP A 142 -21.37 5.68 -9.33
C ASP A 142 -19.85 5.98 -9.30
N SER A 143 -19.46 7.24 -9.52
CA SER A 143 -18.06 7.58 -9.81
C SER A 143 -17.09 7.33 -8.66
N TYR A 144 -17.58 7.39 -7.41
CA TYR A 144 -16.75 7.39 -6.19
C TYR A 144 -15.67 8.49 -6.17
N GLU A 145 -15.79 9.55 -6.97
CA GLU A 145 -14.76 10.60 -7.08
C GLU A 145 -14.46 11.29 -5.75
N ASP A 146 -15.50 11.66 -5.00
CA ASP A 146 -15.39 12.23 -3.66
C ASP A 146 -14.64 11.30 -2.69
N PHE A 147 -14.92 10.00 -2.78
CA PHE A 147 -14.27 8.99 -1.94
C PHE A 147 -12.80 8.81 -2.33
N ALA A 148 -12.53 8.63 -3.63
CA ALA A 148 -11.19 8.46 -4.16
C ALA A 148 -10.30 9.66 -3.82
N THR A 149 -10.80 10.88 -4.02
CA THR A 149 -10.07 12.12 -3.71
C THR A 149 -9.77 12.26 -2.22
N LYS A 150 -10.74 11.93 -1.35
CA LYS A 150 -10.54 11.99 0.12
C LYS A 150 -9.64 10.90 0.66
N ALA A 151 -9.60 9.74 0.01
CA ALA A 151 -8.78 8.61 0.44
C ALA A 151 -7.29 8.77 0.07
N LEU A 152 -6.96 9.65 -0.87
CA LEU A 152 -5.58 9.91 -1.28
C LEU A 152 -4.84 10.80 -0.28
N HIS A 153 -3.54 10.55 -0.12
CA HIS A 153 -2.66 11.44 0.63
C HIS A 153 -2.54 12.82 -0.04
N LYS A 154 -2.28 13.86 0.75
CA LYS A 154 -2.24 15.26 0.30
C LYS A 154 -1.19 15.54 -0.78
N ASN A 155 -0.11 14.76 -0.82
CA ASN A 155 0.98 14.86 -1.78
C ASN A 155 0.73 14.03 -3.07
N VAL A 156 -0.44 13.39 -3.20
CA VAL A 156 -0.86 12.74 -4.46
C VAL A 156 -1.71 13.70 -5.27
N LYS A 157 -1.25 14.04 -6.47
CA LYS A 157 -2.00 14.80 -7.48
C LYS A 157 -2.68 13.84 -8.45
N ALA A 158 -3.96 13.57 -8.22
CA ALA A 158 -4.73 12.70 -9.09
C ALA A 158 -5.38 13.45 -10.26
N LYS A 159 -5.34 12.81 -11.43
CA LYS A 159 -6.09 13.16 -12.63
C LYS A 159 -6.97 11.97 -12.99
N PHE A 160 -8.25 12.08 -12.68
CA PHE A 160 -9.25 11.08 -13.05
C PHE A 160 -9.83 11.40 -14.43
N LEU A 161 -9.66 10.48 -15.36
CA LEU A 161 -10.35 10.44 -16.64
C LEU A 161 -11.72 9.77 -16.45
N SER A 162 -12.67 10.03 -17.34
CA SER A 162 -14.04 9.53 -17.21
C SER A 162 -14.31 8.36 -18.16
N MET A 163 -14.90 7.27 -17.65
CA MET A 163 -15.48 6.19 -18.45
C MET A 163 -16.97 6.45 -18.64
N GLU A 164 -17.34 6.86 -19.85
CA GLU A 164 -18.72 7.21 -20.19
C GLU A 164 -19.65 5.99 -20.12
N GLY A 165 -20.78 6.13 -19.44
CA GLY A 165 -21.79 5.07 -19.35
C GLY A 165 -21.45 3.87 -18.46
N ALA A 166 -20.24 3.79 -17.88
CA ALA A 166 -19.79 2.71 -17.00
C ALA A 166 -19.71 3.14 -15.52
N PRO A 167 -19.81 2.19 -14.57
CA PRO A 167 -19.50 2.44 -13.17
C PRO A 167 -17.98 2.45 -12.90
N THR A 168 -17.53 3.11 -11.82
CA THR A 168 -16.18 2.86 -11.28
C THR A 168 -16.08 1.41 -10.82
N ILE A 169 -14.94 0.76 -11.06
CA ILE A 169 -14.76 -0.65 -10.69
C ILE A 169 -14.92 -0.81 -9.19
N VAL A 170 -15.88 -1.64 -8.77
CA VAL A 170 -16.07 -2.01 -7.37
C VAL A 170 -15.85 -3.50 -7.22
N LYS A 171 -14.90 -3.87 -6.35
CA LYS A 171 -14.65 -5.24 -5.96
C LYS A 171 -15.32 -5.51 -4.62
N ARG A 172 -16.56 -6.01 -4.67
CA ARG A 172 -17.37 -6.29 -3.48
C ARG A 172 -17.10 -7.67 -2.93
N ARG A 173 -16.71 -7.76 -1.66
CA ARG A 173 -16.45 -9.02 -0.96
C ARG A 173 -17.45 -9.21 0.17
N PHE A 174 -18.11 -10.36 0.19
CA PHE A 174 -18.93 -10.78 1.31
C PHE A 174 -18.08 -11.62 2.26
N VAL A 175 -17.98 -11.18 3.52
CA VAL A 175 -17.06 -11.74 4.50
C VAL A 175 -17.83 -12.12 5.76
N GLU A 176 -17.63 -13.35 6.24
CA GLU A 176 -18.15 -13.80 7.53
C GLU A 176 -17.54 -12.96 8.67
N SER A 177 -18.36 -12.38 9.55
CA SER A 177 -17.89 -11.51 10.63
C SER A 177 -16.97 -12.21 11.63
N TYR A 178 -17.08 -13.53 11.78
CA TYR A 178 -16.14 -14.35 12.54
C TYR A 178 -16.05 -15.76 11.93
N PRO A 179 -14.89 -16.19 11.40
CA PRO A 179 -13.54 -15.69 11.66
C PRO A 179 -12.95 -14.79 10.55
N PHE A 180 -13.74 -13.92 9.91
CA PHE A 180 -13.30 -13.11 8.75
C PHE A 180 -13.03 -13.91 7.47
N GLN A 181 -13.76 -15.02 7.28
CA GLN A 181 -13.66 -15.83 6.08
C GLN A 181 -14.39 -15.15 4.90
N LYS A 182 -13.71 -14.99 3.76
CA LYS A 182 -14.35 -14.54 2.52
C LYS A 182 -15.28 -15.64 2.00
N LEU A 183 -16.54 -15.27 1.74
CA LEU A 183 -17.57 -16.18 1.25
C LEU A 183 -17.57 -16.18 -0.28
N PHE A 184 -17.71 -15.01 -0.89
CA PHE A 184 -17.64 -14.79 -2.33
C PHE A 184 -17.39 -13.31 -2.64
N GLU A 185 -17.07 -13.01 -3.89
CA GLU A 185 -16.92 -11.64 -4.37
C GLU A 185 -17.69 -11.39 -5.67
N VAL A 186 -18.07 -10.13 -5.87
CA VAL A 186 -18.80 -9.63 -7.05
C VAL A 186 -18.06 -8.41 -7.56
N TYR A 187 -17.81 -8.38 -8.86
CA TYR A 187 -17.28 -7.20 -9.54
C TYR A 187 -18.45 -6.39 -10.11
N ILE A 188 -18.44 -5.09 -9.86
CA ILE A 188 -19.33 -4.13 -10.49
C ILE A 188 -18.44 -3.25 -11.36
N MET A 189 -18.53 -3.45 -12.66
CA MET A 189 -17.71 -2.78 -13.67
C MET A 189 -18.49 -2.69 -14.98
N GLY A 190 -18.00 -1.87 -15.92
CA GLY A 190 -18.53 -1.84 -17.28
C GLY A 190 -18.10 -3.08 -18.08
N ASP A 191 -18.63 -3.21 -19.30
CA ASP A 191 -18.22 -4.29 -20.21
C ASP A 191 -16.74 -4.13 -20.59
N ASP A 192 -16.02 -5.26 -20.70
CA ASP A 192 -14.57 -5.36 -20.98
C ASP A 192 -14.16 -4.96 -22.41
N GLU A 193 -15.04 -4.32 -23.18
CA GLU A 193 -14.69 -3.94 -24.55
C GLU A 193 -13.70 -2.78 -24.55
N GLU A 194 -12.61 -2.96 -25.31
CA GLU A 194 -11.53 -2.00 -25.49
C GLU A 194 -12.09 -0.69 -26.08
N ASP A 195 -12.44 0.26 -25.22
CA ASP A 195 -13.00 1.53 -25.67
C ASP A 195 -11.88 2.42 -26.21
N SER A 196 -11.78 2.46 -27.54
CA SER A 196 -10.86 3.32 -28.29
C SER A 196 -10.86 4.79 -27.81
N LYS A 197 -11.96 5.30 -27.25
CA LYS A 197 -12.02 6.66 -26.69
C LYS A 197 -11.27 6.76 -25.37
N ASN A 198 -11.42 5.78 -24.48
CA ASN A 198 -10.69 5.73 -23.21
C ASN A 198 -9.19 5.58 -23.48
N SER A 199 -8.81 4.71 -24.42
CA SER A 199 -7.41 4.58 -24.86
C SER A 199 -6.84 5.92 -25.38
N ALA A 200 -7.55 6.59 -26.29
CA ALA A 200 -7.12 7.89 -26.82
C ALA A 200 -7.01 8.97 -25.73
N ALA A 201 -7.94 8.99 -24.77
CA ALA A 201 -7.91 9.91 -23.64
C ALA A 201 -6.70 9.65 -22.72
N LEU A 202 -6.40 8.38 -22.43
CA LEU A 202 -5.24 7.97 -21.65
C LEU A 202 -3.95 8.38 -22.37
N CYS A 203 -3.77 7.99 -23.62
CA CYS A 203 -2.58 8.34 -24.41
C CYS A 203 -2.41 9.87 -24.53
N GLY A 204 -3.51 10.61 -24.69
CA GLY A 204 -3.51 12.07 -24.68
C GLY A 204 -3.06 12.66 -23.34
N ALA A 205 -3.49 12.07 -22.22
CA ALA A 205 -3.07 12.51 -20.89
C ALA A 205 -1.60 12.19 -20.59
N LEU A 206 -1.07 11.10 -21.15
CA LEU A 206 0.30 10.63 -20.88
C LEU A 206 1.36 11.26 -21.78
N ARG A 207 1.05 11.61 -23.03
CA ARG A 207 2.00 12.05 -24.07
C ARG A 207 3.06 13.05 -23.60
N ASP A 208 2.66 14.04 -22.83
CA ASP A 208 3.58 15.05 -22.28
C ASP A 208 3.87 14.87 -20.78
N ALA A 209 2.97 14.23 -20.03
CA ALA A 209 3.13 14.02 -18.61
C ALA A 209 4.35 13.14 -18.29
N VAL A 210 4.56 12.05 -19.04
CA VAL A 210 5.60 11.05 -18.76
C VAL A 210 7.03 11.61 -18.72
N LYS A 211 7.30 12.72 -19.42
CA LYS A 211 8.64 13.34 -19.48
C LYS A 211 9.04 14.06 -18.17
N GLY A 212 8.07 14.34 -17.30
CA GLY A 212 8.28 15.12 -16.08
C GLY A 212 8.54 14.30 -14.81
N TYR A 213 8.64 12.98 -14.93
CA TYR A 213 8.74 12.05 -13.79
C TYR A 213 10.00 11.19 -13.88
N ASP A 214 10.56 10.86 -12.73
CA ASP A 214 11.77 10.03 -12.61
C ASP A 214 11.45 8.54 -12.71
N ALA A 215 10.23 8.16 -12.33
CA ALA A 215 9.72 6.80 -12.41
C ALA A 215 8.24 6.77 -12.78
N ILE A 216 7.86 5.76 -13.56
CA ILE A 216 6.48 5.50 -13.97
C ILE A 216 6.12 4.09 -13.51
N LEU A 217 5.04 3.98 -12.72
CA LEU A 217 4.50 2.70 -12.25
C LEU A 217 3.16 2.44 -12.93
N CYS A 218 3.14 1.41 -13.78
CA CYS A 218 1.92 0.90 -14.39
C CYS A 218 1.33 -0.20 -13.51
N VAL A 219 0.13 0.01 -12.99
CA VAL A 219 -0.58 -0.90 -12.10
C VAL A 219 -1.80 -1.46 -12.84
N ASP A 220 -1.58 -2.58 -13.51
CA ASP A 220 -2.59 -3.27 -14.32
C ASP A 220 -3.24 -4.41 -13.52
N TYR A 221 -4.57 -4.38 -13.38
CA TYR A 221 -5.35 -5.48 -12.80
C TYR A 221 -6.16 -6.25 -13.87
N GLY A 222 -6.01 -5.92 -15.15
CA GLY A 222 -6.61 -6.65 -16.26
C GLY A 222 -8.08 -6.34 -16.53
N HIS A 223 -8.55 -5.13 -16.21
CA HIS A 223 -9.93 -4.67 -16.51
C HIS A 223 -10.00 -3.73 -17.73
N GLY A 224 -9.01 -3.81 -18.63
CA GLY A 224 -9.05 -3.16 -19.94
C GLY A 224 -8.58 -1.70 -19.99
N MET A 225 -7.98 -1.16 -18.92
CA MET A 225 -7.41 0.21 -18.98
C MET A 225 -6.19 0.30 -19.92
N PHE A 226 -5.35 -0.73 -19.95
CA PHE A 226 -4.15 -0.76 -20.79
C PHE A 226 -4.43 -1.48 -22.10
N SER A 227 -4.80 -0.72 -23.13
CA SER A 227 -4.89 -1.20 -24.51
C SER A 227 -3.49 -1.36 -25.14
N HIS A 228 -3.40 -2.08 -26.26
CA HIS A 228 -2.14 -2.19 -27.02
C HIS A 228 -1.51 -0.83 -27.37
N ASP A 229 -2.33 0.17 -27.69
CA ASP A 229 -1.87 1.52 -28.06
C ASP A 229 -1.38 2.38 -26.87
N ALA A 230 -1.64 1.95 -25.63
CA ALA A 230 -1.29 2.67 -24.41
C ALA A 230 0.03 2.21 -23.78
N VAL A 231 0.61 1.11 -24.29
CA VAL A 231 1.87 0.50 -23.82
C VAL A 231 3.05 0.95 -24.67
#